data_AF-B8CGX7-F1
#
_entry.id   AF-B8CGX7-F1
#
_cell.length_a   1.000
_cell.length_b   1.000
_cell.length_c   1.000
_cell.angle_alpha   90.00
_cell.angle_beta   90.00
_cell.angle_gamma   90.00
#
_symmetry.space_group_name_H-M   'P 1'
#
loop_
_entity.id
_entity.type
_entity.pdbx_description
1 polymer ?
#
loop_
_entity_poly.entity_id
_entity_poly.type
_entity_poly.pdbx_seq_one_letter_code
_entity_poly.pdbx_strand_id
1 'polypeptide(L)'
;MRIIFLSLLVFMSINVSADSSLLIALGQHQKTILLDSVAGKQKHKFPAIYIYDTNQQQFLGKAHAEAYLVTLTAQSFWPSLISQWTQNTEQFTTSNEALTKSLPILKLDRDYLILYDNLPAPMLMQLKSMDPKLQDKDTLVRKVLSEIDSARSYTTY
;
A
#
# COMPACT_ATOMS: atom_id res chain seq x y z
N MET A 1 -60.06 16.96 -24.37
CA MET A 1 -58.63 17.32 -24.33
C MET A 1 -58.07 17.06 -22.94
N ARG A 2 -57.26 16.01 -22.76
CA ARG A 2 -56.27 15.92 -21.67
C ARG A 2 -55.07 15.15 -22.22
N ILE A 3 -54.03 15.91 -22.54
CA ILE A 3 -52.68 15.41 -22.82
C ILE A 3 -52.14 14.94 -21.47
N ILE A 4 -51.83 13.66 -21.32
CA ILE A 4 -51.06 13.17 -20.17
C ILE A 4 -49.64 12.92 -20.65
N PHE A 5 -48.75 13.68 -20.04
CA PHE A 5 -47.34 13.80 -20.33
C PHE A 5 -46.59 12.51 -20.02
N LEU A 6 -45.71 12.16 -20.95
CA LEU A 6 -44.68 11.13 -20.90
C LEU A 6 -43.69 11.38 -19.76
N SER A 7 -43.26 10.34 -19.05
CA SER A 7 -41.98 10.35 -18.30
C SER A 7 -41.35 8.96 -18.38
N LEU A 8 -40.53 8.79 -19.41
CA LEU A 8 -39.64 7.65 -19.58
C LEU A 8 -38.45 7.87 -18.63
N LEU A 9 -38.43 7.16 -17.50
CA LEU A 9 -37.36 7.26 -16.53
C LEU A 9 -36.18 6.39 -17.01
N VAL A 10 -35.28 7.00 -17.77
CA VAL A 10 -34.02 6.39 -18.18
C VAL A 10 -33.11 6.35 -16.94
N PHE A 11 -33.05 5.20 -16.28
CA PHE A 11 -31.98 4.91 -15.34
C PHE A 11 -30.68 4.81 -16.13
N MET A 12 -29.95 5.92 -16.23
CA MET A 12 -28.54 5.88 -16.57
C MET A 12 -27.81 5.27 -15.38
N SER A 13 -27.49 3.97 -15.49
CA SER A 13 -26.49 3.34 -14.65
C SER A 13 -25.14 4.00 -14.93
N ILE A 14 -24.83 5.03 -14.16
CA ILE A 14 -23.47 5.54 -13.99
C ILE A 14 -22.65 4.40 -13.40
N ASN A 15 -22.03 3.59 -14.26
CA ASN A 15 -20.88 2.78 -13.88
C ASN A 15 -19.76 3.76 -13.55
N VAL A 16 -19.73 4.23 -12.31
CA VAL A 16 -18.54 4.81 -11.72
C VAL A 16 -17.56 3.65 -11.58
N SER A 17 -16.77 3.42 -12.63
CA SER A 17 -15.51 2.69 -12.48
C SER A 17 -14.66 3.54 -11.54
N ALA A 18 -14.74 3.23 -10.25
CA ALA A 18 -13.79 3.71 -9.27
C ALA A 18 -12.45 3.10 -9.68
N ASP A 19 -11.63 3.91 -10.34
CA ASP A 19 -10.28 3.57 -10.74
C ASP A 19 -9.50 3.22 -9.45
N SER A 20 -9.44 1.92 -9.17
CA SER A 20 -9.05 1.38 -7.86
C SER A 20 -7.54 1.27 -7.68
N SER A 21 -6.78 1.76 -8.67
CA SER A 21 -5.35 1.56 -8.85
C SER A 21 -4.51 2.73 -8.33
N LEU A 22 -5.10 3.65 -7.56
CA LEU A 22 -4.38 4.79 -7.01
C LEU A 22 -3.76 4.44 -5.65
N LEU A 23 -2.44 4.57 -5.57
CA LEU A 23 -1.71 4.56 -4.30
C LEU A 23 -2.16 5.74 -3.43
N ILE A 24 -2.70 5.43 -2.26
CA ILE A 24 -3.15 6.44 -1.30
C ILE A 24 -2.00 6.76 -0.35
N ALA A 25 -1.64 8.04 -0.27
CA ALA A 25 -0.70 8.52 0.74
C ALA A 25 -1.41 8.65 2.10
N LEU A 26 -0.95 7.91 3.11
CA LEU A 26 -1.50 7.95 4.47
C LEU A 26 -1.14 9.25 5.19
N GLY A 27 0.06 9.77 4.96
CA GLY A 27 0.64 10.84 5.75
C GLY A 27 1.41 10.34 6.97
N GLN A 28 2.33 11.18 7.46
CA GLN A 28 3.22 10.84 8.59
C GLN A 28 2.46 10.51 9.88
N HIS A 29 1.42 11.27 10.21
CA HIS A 29 0.66 11.08 11.44
C HIS A 29 -0.02 9.70 11.48
N GLN A 30 -0.66 9.33 10.38
CA GLN A 30 -1.35 8.06 10.19
C GLN A 30 -0.38 6.89 10.24
N LYS A 31 0.78 7.03 9.60
CA LYS A 31 1.87 6.05 9.68
C LYS A 31 2.33 5.84 11.12
N THR A 32 2.56 6.91 11.89
CA THR A 32 2.98 6.79 13.30
C THR A 32 1.94 6.02 14.11
N ILE A 33 0.65 6.38 13.99
CA ILE A 33 -0.44 5.66 14.66
C ILE A 33 -0.41 4.16 14.31
N LEU A 34 -0.27 3.84 13.03
CA LEU A 34 -0.24 2.46 12.55
C LEU A 34 0.93 1.68 13.14
N LEU A 35 2.15 2.19 13.00
CA LEU A 35 3.34 1.49 13.47
C LEU A 35 3.36 1.35 14.99
N ASP A 36 2.95 2.38 15.73
CA ASP A 36 2.83 2.31 17.19
C ASP A 36 1.76 1.31 17.65
N SER A 37 0.74 1.05 16.83
CA SER A 37 -0.32 0.08 17.13
C SER A 37 0.06 -1.38 16.87
N VAL A 38 1.09 -1.64 16.07
CA VAL A 38 1.45 -3.01 15.61
C VAL A 38 2.85 -3.44 16.02
N ALA A 39 3.76 -2.49 16.26
CA ALA A 39 5.15 -2.75 16.57
C ALA A 39 5.46 -2.43 18.04
N GLY A 40 6.24 -3.30 18.70
CA GLY A 40 6.97 -2.89 19.90
C GLY A 40 8.00 -1.80 19.54
N LYS A 41 8.32 -0.87 20.46
CA LYS A 41 9.23 0.27 20.23
C LYS A 41 10.47 -0.11 19.40
N GLN A 42 10.42 0.11 18.09
CA GLN A 42 11.48 -0.22 17.15
C GLN A 42 11.76 0.99 16.26
N LYS A 43 13.04 1.19 15.96
CA LYS A 43 13.45 2.24 15.04
C LYS A 43 13.33 1.72 13.61
N HIS A 44 12.30 2.17 12.90
CA HIS A 44 12.09 1.79 11.50
C HIS A 44 13.10 2.50 10.60
N LYS A 45 13.62 1.77 9.61
CA LYS A 45 14.50 2.31 8.56
C LYS A 45 13.66 2.58 7.33
N PHE A 46 13.99 3.66 6.62
CA PHE A 46 13.39 4.01 5.34
C PHE A 46 14.38 3.76 4.20
N PRO A 47 13.90 3.45 2.99
CA PRO A 47 12.53 3.02 2.68
C PRO A 47 12.21 1.64 3.26
N ALA A 48 10.93 1.36 3.49
CA ALA A 48 10.48 0.07 4.00
C ALA A 48 9.17 -0.42 3.36
N ILE A 49 9.05 -1.74 3.17
CA ILE A 49 7.81 -2.39 2.72
C ILE A 49 7.34 -3.35 3.82
N TYR A 50 6.07 -3.23 4.19
CA TYR A 50 5.36 -4.08 5.14
C TYR A 50 4.17 -4.71 4.44
N ILE A 51 3.92 -5.99 4.71
CA ILE A 51 2.83 -6.73 4.08
C ILE A 51 2.01 -7.40 5.15
N TYR A 52 0.71 -7.18 5.10
CA TYR A 52 -0.26 -7.73 6.02
C TYR A 52 -1.22 -8.62 5.25
N ASP A 53 -1.38 -9.86 5.71
CA ASP A 53 -2.35 -10.82 5.21
C ASP A 53 -3.68 -10.60 5.94
N THR A 54 -4.70 -10.15 5.23
CA THR A 54 -6.01 -9.80 5.83
C THR A 54 -6.82 -11.03 6.20
N ASN A 55 -6.56 -12.17 5.56
CA ASN A 55 -7.25 -13.43 5.82
C ASN A 55 -6.66 -14.10 7.08
N GLN A 56 -5.34 -14.11 7.20
CA GLN A 56 -4.62 -14.66 8.35
C GLN A 56 -4.51 -13.66 9.51
N GLN A 57 -4.86 -12.39 9.27
CA GLN A 57 -4.81 -11.28 10.20
C GLN A 57 -3.42 -11.02 10.81
N GLN A 58 -2.36 -11.22 10.03
CA GLN A 58 -0.99 -11.09 10.51
C GLN A 58 -0.09 -10.40 9.49
N PHE A 59 0.94 -9.74 9.99
CA PHE A 59 2.02 -9.25 9.14
C PHE A 59 2.91 -10.41 8.70
N LEU A 60 3.35 -10.39 7.45
CA LEU A 60 4.20 -11.42 6.89
C LEU A 60 5.65 -11.24 7.35
N GLY A 61 6.28 -12.34 7.77
CA GLY A 61 7.72 -12.37 7.96
C GLY A 61 8.48 -12.11 6.66
N LYS A 62 9.75 -11.67 6.79
CA LYS A 62 10.53 -11.17 5.66
C LYS A 62 10.56 -12.14 4.47
N ALA A 63 10.80 -13.43 4.71
CA ALA A 63 10.86 -14.43 3.65
C ALA A 63 9.52 -14.60 2.90
N HIS A 64 8.40 -14.62 3.63
CA HIS A 64 7.06 -14.75 3.03
C HIS A 64 6.66 -13.48 2.27
N ALA A 65 6.99 -12.31 2.82
CA ALA A 65 6.74 -11.02 2.18
C ALA A 65 7.52 -10.88 0.87
N GLU A 66 8.81 -11.24 0.86
CA GLU A 66 9.62 -11.24 -0.35
C GLU A 66 9.09 -12.25 -1.39
N ALA A 67 8.73 -13.46 -0.95
CA ALA A 67 8.17 -14.49 -1.83
C ALA A 67 6.85 -14.05 -2.48
N TYR A 68 6.02 -13.29 -1.78
CA TYR A 68 4.84 -12.67 -2.38
C TYR A 68 5.23 -11.56 -3.37
N LEU A 69 6.08 -10.62 -2.96
CA LEU A 69 6.44 -9.47 -3.79
C LEU A 69 7.12 -9.87 -5.11
N VAL A 70 7.97 -10.90 -5.14
CA VAL A 70 8.61 -11.36 -6.39
C VAL A 70 7.59 -11.76 -7.47
N THR A 71 6.37 -12.14 -7.08
CA THR A 71 5.32 -12.55 -8.04
C THR A 71 4.65 -11.37 -8.74
N LEU A 72 4.82 -10.15 -8.21
CA LEU A 72 4.08 -8.96 -8.69
C LEU A 72 4.66 -8.37 -9.98
N THR A 73 5.92 -8.62 -10.29
CA THR A 73 6.53 -8.13 -11.54
C THR A 73 7.75 -8.95 -11.96
N ALA A 74 7.98 -9.05 -13.26
CA ALA A 74 9.13 -9.75 -13.85
C ALA A 74 10.38 -8.84 -14.03
N GLN A 75 10.37 -7.61 -13.51
CA GLN A 75 11.51 -6.70 -13.67
C GLN A 75 12.77 -7.23 -12.99
N SER A 76 13.89 -7.25 -13.71
CA SER A 76 15.11 -7.96 -13.30
C SER A 76 15.74 -7.46 -11.99
N PHE A 77 15.60 -6.17 -11.66
CA PHE A 77 16.13 -5.61 -10.42
C PHE A 77 15.14 -5.65 -9.26
N TRP A 78 13.89 -6.08 -9.49
CA TRP A 78 12.85 -6.15 -8.48
C TRP A 78 13.21 -7.04 -7.29
N PRO A 79 13.70 -8.29 -7.47
CA PRO A 79 14.03 -9.16 -6.34
C PRO A 79 15.10 -8.56 -5.42
N SER A 80 16.10 -7.90 -6.00
CA SER A 80 17.15 -7.24 -5.22
C SER A 80 16.62 -6.05 -4.44
N LEU A 81 15.72 -5.25 -5.05
CA LEU A 81 15.09 -4.10 -4.41
C LEU A 81 14.23 -4.53 -3.22
N ILE A 82 13.30 -5.47 -3.42
CA ILE A 82 12.40 -5.90 -2.34
C ILE A 82 13.15 -6.61 -1.22
N SER A 83 14.26 -7.29 -1.51
CA SER A 83 15.08 -7.89 -0.45
C SER A 83 15.72 -6.85 0.49
N GLN A 84 16.02 -5.66 -0.04
CA GLN A 84 16.55 -4.55 0.73
C GLN A 84 15.46 -3.83 1.53
N TRP A 85 14.29 -3.62 0.95
CA TRP A 85 13.27 -2.74 1.52
C TRP A 85 12.22 -3.49 2.35
N THR A 86 12.01 -4.78 2.12
CA THR A 86 11.06 -5.59 2.91
C THR A 86 11.56 -5.76 4.34
N GLN A 87 10.70 -5.40 5.31
CA GLN A 87 11.01 -5.51 6.73
C GLN A 87 10.65 -6.90 7.27
N ASN A 88 11.39 -7.34 8.29
CA ASN A 88 10.94 -8.49 9.07
C ASN A 88 9.91 -8.04 10.11
N THR A 89 8.70 -8.58 10.02
CA THR A 89 7.55 -8.16 10.83
C THR A 89 6.91 -9.31 11.60
N GLU A 90 7.61 -10.44 11.74
CA GLU A 90 7.14 -11.62 12.51
C GLU A 90 6.74 -11.28 13.94
N GLN A 91 7.36 -10.26 14.54
CA GLN A 91 7.06 -9.78 15.88
C GLN A 91 5.87 -8.81 15.96
N PHE A 92 5.30 -8.37 14.83
CA PHE A 92 4.16 -7.45 14.84
C PHE A 92 2.90 -8.22 15.22
N THR A 93 2.08 -7.62 16.07
CA THR A 93 0.84 -8.24 16.54
C THR A 93 -0.31 -7.28 16.34
N THR A 94 -1.34 -7.73 15.62
CA THR A 94 -2.53 -6.93 15.31
C THR A 94 -3.69 -7.81 14.85
N SER A 95 -4.82 -7.20 14.48
CA SER A 95 -5.96 -7.85 13.85
C SER A 95 -6.63 -6.88 12.86
N ASN A 96 -7.53 -7.36 12.00
CA ASN A 96 -8.28 -6.49 11.09
C ASN A 96 -9.07 -5.42 11.87
N GLU A 97 -9.64 -5.81 13.01
CA GLU A 97 -10.38 -4.92 13.90
C GLU A 97 -9.47 -3.84 14.51
N ALA A 98 -8.31 -4.24 15.04
CA ALA A 98 -7.35 -3.30 15.64
C ALA A 98 -6.80 -2.31 14.62
N LEU A 99 -6.49 -2.77 13.40
CA LEU A 99 -6.04 -1.93 12.30
C LEU A 99 -7.12 -0.94 11.86
N THR A 100 -8.35 -1.41 11.65
CA THR A 100 -9.47 -0.55 11.22
C THR A 100 -9.81 0.49 12.29
N LYS A 101 -9.74 0.12 13.57
CA LYS A 101 -9.98 1.03 14.69
C LYS A 101 -8.90 2.11 14.79
N SER A 102 -7.63 1.72 14.62
CA SER A 102 -6.49 2.65 14.70
C SER A 102 -6.42 3.55 13.48
N LEU A 103 -6.73 3.03 12.29
CA LEU A 103 -6.61 3.74 11.04
C LEU A 103 -7.79 3.43 10.08
N PRO A 104 -8.95 4.10 10.26
CA PRO A 104 -10.18 3.82 9.49
C PRO A 104 -10.09 4.04 7.98
N ILE A 105 -9.06 4.75 7.51
CA ILE A 105 -8.79 4.94 6.07
C ILE A 105 -8.30 3.64 5.40
N LEU A 106 -7.76 2.68 6.19
CA LEU A 106 -7.34 1.40 5.66
C LEU A 106 -8.54 0.57 5.21
N LYS A 107 -8.54 0.24 3.93
CA LYS A 107 -9.41 -0.79 3.36
C LYS A 107 -8.71 -2.14 3.42
N LEU A 108 -9.33 -3.10 4.10
CA LEU A 108 -8.89 -4.49 4.24
C LEU A 108 -9.77 -5.42 3.38
N ASP A 109 -10.14 -4.97 2.19
CA ASP A 109 -11.06 -5.63 1.24
C ASP A 109 -10.34 -6.45 0.15
N ARG A 110 -9.07 -6.76 0.38
CA ARG A 110 -8.18 -7.53 -0.50
C ARG A 110 -7.35 -8.49 0.35
N ASP A 111 -6.79 -9.53 -0.25
CA ASP A 111 -6.02 -10.56 0.45
C ASP A 111 -4.82 -9.97 1.19
N TYR A 112 -4.20 -8.95 0.61
CA TYR A 112 -3.07 -8.27 1.21
C TYR A 112 -3.29 -6.76 1.37
N LEU A 113 -2.74 -6.22 2.45
CA LEU A 113 -2.47 -4.80 2.63
C LEU A 113 -0.97 -4.59 2.52
N ILE A 114 -0.53 -3.68 1.65
CA ILE A 114 0.88 -3.32 1.48
C ILE A 114 1.08 -1.87 1.93
N LEU A 115 2.03 -1.67 2.82
CA LEU A 115 2.44 -0.36 3.30
C LEU A 115 3.84 -0.11 2.77
N TYR A 116 3.96 0.87 1.88
CA TYR A 116 5.24 1.35 1.39
C TYR A 116 5.64 2.63 2.12
N ASP A 117 6.53 2.49 3.08
CA ASP A 117 7.11 3.58 3.84
C ASP A 117 8.23 4.25 3.05
N ASN A 118 7.80 5.05 2.08
CA ASN A 118 8.65 5.77 1.14
C ASN A 118 9.27 7.03 1.76
N LEU A 119 10.24 7.59 1.04
CA LEU A 119 10.81 8.90 1.36
C LEU A 119 9.98 10.02 0.69
N PRO A 120 9.90 11.21 1.31
CA PRO A 120 9.32 12.38 0.65
C PRO A 120 10.23 12.85 -0.49
N ALA A 121 9.65 13.46 -1.52
CA ALA A 121 10.37 13.87 -2.74
C ALA A 121 11.63 14.73 -2.48
N PRO A 122 11.65 15.70 -1.53
CA PRO A 122 12.87 16.43 -1.21
C PRO A 122 14.02 15.55 -0.72
N MET A 123 13.72 14.50 0.06
CA MET A 123 14.75 13.57 0.56
C MET A 123 15.26 12.64 -0.53
N LEU A 124 14.39 12.19 -1.45
CA LEU A 124 14.82 11.42 -2.64
C LEU A 124 15.86 12.20 -3.45
N MET A 125 15.66 13.50 -3.64
CA MET A 125 16.61 14.37 -4.34
C MET A 125 17.93 14.55 -3.57
N GLN A 126 17.86 14.78 -2.26
CA GLN A 126 19.05 14.98 -1.42
C GLN A 126 19.95 13.73 -1.37
N LEU A 127 19.35 12.54 -1.43
CA LEU A 127 20.07 11.27 -1.32
C LEU A 127 20.57 10.73 -2.67
N LYS A 128 20.32 11.44 -3.78
CA LYS A 128 20.75 11.02 -5.12
C LYS A 128 22.27 10.84 -5.25
N SER A 129 23.06 11.58 -4.48
CA SER A 129 24.52 11.41 -4.45
C SER A 129 24.97 10.12 -3.76
N MET A 130 24.15 9.58 -2.84
CA MET A 130 24.44 8.34 -2.11
C MET A 130 23.91 7.10 -2.84
N ASP A 131 22.73 7.21 -3.46
CA ASP A 131 22.17 6.17 -4.34
C ASP A 131 21.55 6.84 -5.58
N PRO A 132 22.30 6.87 -6.71
CA PRO A 132 21.84 7.52 -7.95
C PRO A 132 20.55 6.94 -8.53
N LYS A 133 20.19 5.70 -8.16
CA LYS A 133 18.99 4.99 -8.64
C LYS A 133 17.84 5.03 -7.65
N LEU A 134 17.97 5.72 -6.51
CA LEU A 134 16.95 5.73 -5.46
C LEU A 134 15.57 6.18 -5.96
N GLN A 135 15.55 7.22 -6.79
CA GLN A 135 14.31 7.73 -7.39
C GLN A 135 13.68 6.73 -8.36
N ASP A 136 14.49 6.06 -9.19
CA ASP A 136 14.01 5.05 -10.13
C ASP A 136 13.45 3.84 -9.37
N LYS A 137 14.09 3.43 -8.27
CA LYS A 137 13.62 2.38 -7.38
C LYS A 137 12.28 2.74 -6.71
N ASP A 138 12.15 3.95 -6.16
CA ASP A 138 10.89 4.45 -5.57
C ASP A 138 9.76 4.48 -6.62
N THR A 139 10.07 5.00 -7.81
CA THR A 139 9.12 5.06 -8.94
C THR A 139 8.68 3.66 -9.35
N LEU A 140 9.61 2.69 -9.42
CA LEU A 140 9.25 1.32 -9.73
C LEU A 140 8.29 0.75 -8.68
N VAL A 141 8.62 0.86 -7.39
CA VAL A 141 7.76 0.34 -6.32
C VAL A 141 6.37 0.93 -6.44
N ARG A 142 6.28 2.26 -6.59
CA ARG A 142 4.97 2.92 -6.75
C ARG A 142 4.21 2.39 -7.95
N LYS A 143 4.87 2.23 -9.09
CA LYS A 143 4.24 1.68 -10.29
C LYS A 143 3.70 0.27 -10.05
N VAL A 144 4.54 -0.64 -9.55
CA VAL A 144 4.13 -2.03 -9.28
C VAL A 144 2.97 -2.06 -8.31
N LEU A 145 3.04 -1.30 -7.22
CA LEU A 145 2.01 -1.30 -6.18
C LEU A 145 0.70 -0.59 -6.61
N SER A 146 0.74 0.26 -7.64
CA SER A 146 -0.47 0.86 -8.23
C SER A 146 -1.20 -0.09 -9.19
N GLU A 147 -0.52 -1.08 -9.76
CA GLU A 147 -1.06 -1.96 -10.81
C GLU A 147 -1.62 -3.29 -10.25
N ILE A 148 -1.58 -3.50 -8.93
CA ILE A 148 -1.98 -4.78 -8.31
C ILE A 148 -3.42 -4.77 -7.81
N ASP A 149 -4.19 -5.77 -8.24
CA ASP A 149 -5.58 -5.95 -7.81
C ASP A 149 -5.71 -6.79 -6.53
N SER A 150 -4.76 -7.68 -6.28
CA SER A 150 -4.76 -8.62 -5.14
C SER A 150 -4.46 -7.97 -3.79
N ALA A 151 -4.06 -6.69 -3.79
CA ALA A 151 -3.71 -5.98 -2.57
C ALA A 151 -4.22 -4.54 -2.56
N ARG A 152 -4.41 -3.99 -1.37
CA ARG A 152 -4.50 -2.55 -1.15
C ARG A 152 -3.14 -2.01 -0.79
N SER A 153 -2.67 -1.03 -1.55
CA SER A 153 -1.35 -0.44 -1.35
C SER A 153 -1.46 1.01 -0.90
N TYR A 154 -0.65 1.36 0.09
CA TYR A 154 -0.58 2.72 0.64
C TYR A 154 0.87 3.18 0.71
N THR A 155 1.09 4.48 0.50
CA THR A 155 2.38 5.12 0.73
C THR A 155 2.33 5.98 1.98
N THR A 156 3.49 6.32 2.53
CA THR A 156 3.57 7.28 3.64
C THR A 156 3.49 8.72 3.13
N TYR A 157 4.13 9.03 1.99
CA TYR A 157 4.15 10.35 1.36
C TYR A 157 3.80 10.31 -0.13
#